data_AF-A0A973P0V0-F1
#
_entry.id   AF-A0A973P0V0-F1
#
_cell.length_a   1.000
_cell.length_b   1.000
_cell.length_c   1.000
_cell.angle_alpha   90.00
_cell.angle_beta   90.00
_cell.angle_gamma   90.00
#
_symmetry.space_group_name_H-M   'P 1'
#
loop_
_entity.id
_entity.type
_entity.pdbx_description
1 polymer ?
#
loop_
_entity_poly.entity_id
_entity_poly.type
_entity_poly.pdbx_seq_one_letter_code
_entity_poly.pdbx_strand_id
1 'polypeptide(L)'
;MRPQILGAYAGTLNAASSELAAVREALAAVHIDRGWFGKLPQSGLLADRYTAHREAELAAAAELSAWLATAADGLGGTAERYSGADRVAAELAGTVETGLGIGTGLIYRTNPIPESEEDEPDE
;
A
#
# COMPACT_ATOMS: atom_id res chain seq x y z
N MET A 1 2.50 11.83 5.42
CA MET A 1 2.31 10.78 4.39
C MET A 1 0.90 10.95 3.84
N ARG A 2 0.64 10.87 2.53
CA ARG A 2 -0.72 11.12 1.98
C ARG A 2 -1.59 9.86 2.14
N PRO A 3 -2.74 9.91 2.85
CA PRO A 3 -3.61 8.74 3.07
C PRO A 3 -4.00 8.01 1.78
N GLN A 4 -4.17 8.76 0.69
CA GLN A 4 -4.55 8.21 -0.61
C GLN A 4 -3.48 7.29 -1.19
N ILE A 5 -2.19 7.59 -0.95
CA ILE A 5 -1.08 6.76 -1.42
C ILE A 5 -1.03 5.45 -0.64
N LEU A 6 -1.26 5.51 0.68
CA LEU A 6 -1.34 4.33 1.54
C LEU A 6 -2.50 3.41 1.14
N GLY A 7 -3.68 3.99 0.89
CA GLY A 7 -4.84 3.24 0.41
C GLY A 7 -4.62 2.61 -0.97
N ALA A 8 -4.02 3.34 -1.91
CA ALA A 8 -3.68 2.81 -3.23
C ALA A 8 -2.69 1.64 -3.14
N TYR A 9 -1.65 1.78 -2.32
CA TYR A 9 -0.65 0.71 -2.14
C TYR A 9 -1.24 -0.51 -1.43
N ALA A 10 -2.09 -0.33 -0.42
CA ALA A 10 -2.86 -1.43 0.19
C ALA A 10 -3.71 -2.17 -0.86
N GLY A 11 -4.34 -1.43 -1.78
CA GLY A 11 -5.07 -2.01 -2.91
C GLY A 11 -4.19 -2.89 -3.81
N THR A 12 -2.98 -2.42 -4.15
CA THR A 12 -2.01 -3.22 -4.93
C THR A 12 -1.60 -4.51 -4.20
N LEU A 13 -1.37 -4.46 -2.89
CA LEU A 13 -1.00 -5.64 -2.11
C LEU A 13 -2.15 -6.65 -2.02
N ASN A 14 -3.40 -6.19 -1.91
CA ASN A 14 -4.58 -7.05 -1.96
C ASN A 14 -4.74 -7.73 -3.32
N ALA A 15 -4.55 -6.99 -4.42
CA ALA A 15 -4.59 -7.56 -5.76
C ALA A 15 -3.51 -8.65 -5.93
N ALA A 16 -2.27 -8.36 -5.54
CA ALA A 16 -1.17 -9.32 -5.59
C ALA A 16 -1.42 -10.56 -4.72
N SER A 17 -1.99 -10.38 -3.52
CA SER A 17 -2.36 -11.51 -2.66
C SER A 17 -3.42 -12.40 -3.30
N SER A 18 -4.43 -11.81 -3.94
CA SER A 18 -5.48 -12.54 -4.67
C SER A 18 -4.93 -13.30 -5.88
N GLU A 19 -4.04 -12.67 -6.66
CA GLU A 19 -3.38 -13.33 -7.80
C GLU A 19 -2.53 -14.52 -7.34
N LEU A 20 -1.76 -14.35 -6.26
CA LEU A 20 -0.95 -15.43 -5.70
C LEU A 20 -1.82 -16.58 -5.18
N ALA A 21 -2.97 -16.28 -4.57
CA ALA A 21 -3.92 -17.31 -4.13
C ALA A 21 -4.48 -18.11 -5.32
N ALA A 22 -4.79 -17.44 -6.44
CA ALA A 22 -5.25 -18.11 -7.67
C ALA A 22 -4.14 -18.98 -8.31
N VAL A 23 -2.90 -18.49 -8.35
CA VAL A 23 -1.76 -19.28 -8.82
C VAL A 23 -1.54 -20.51 -7.95
N ARG A 24 -1.62 -20.36 -6.62
CA ARG A 24 -1.51 -21.48 -5.67
C ARG A 24 -2.61 -22.52 -5.91
N GLU A 25 -3.86 -22.10 -6.14
CA GLU A 25 -4.96 -23.01 -6.45
C GLU A 25 -4.71 -23.78 -7.76
N ALA A 26 -4.25 -23.09 -8.81
CA ALA A 26 -3.86 -23.72 -10.07
C ALA A 26 -2.73 -24.73 -9.88
N LEU A 27 -1.70 -24.40 -9.09
CA LEU A 27 -0.59 -25.30 -8.77
C LEU A 27 -1.04 -26.50 -7.91
N ALA A 28 -1.96 -26.29 -6.97
CA ALA A 28 -2.48 -27.35 -6.13
C ALA A 28 -3.28 -28.39 -6.92
N ALA A 29 -3.97 -27.94 -7.98
CA ALA A 29 -4.70 -28.81 -8.91
C ALA A 29 -3.76 -29.67 -9.78
N VAL A 30 -2.50 -29.27 -9.96
CA VAL A 30 -1.50 -30.10 -10.64
C VAL A 30 -1.04 -31.20 -9.69
N HIS A 31 -1.45 -32.42 -9.99
CA HIS A 31 -0.99 -33.63 -9.33
C HIS A 31 -0.36 -34.57 -10.37
N ILE A 32 0.89 -34.96 -10.12
CA ILE A 32 1.58 -35.97 -10.93
C ILE A 32 1.56 -37.27 -10.14
N ASP A 33 0.86 -38.27 -10.68
CA ASP A 33 0.80 -39.60 -10.08
C ASP A 33 2.19 -40.22 -9.97
N ARG A 34 2.44 -40.95 -8.88
CA ARG A 34 3.71 -41.67 -8.65
C ARG A 34 4.07 -42.60 -9.81
N GLY A 35 3.07 -43.17 -10.49
CA GLY A 35 3.25 -44.04 -11.66
C GLY A 35 3.86 -43.35 -12.88
N TRP A 36 3.77 -42.02 -12.98
CA TRP A 36 4.32 -41.25 -14.11
C TRP A 36 5.84 -41.07 -14.03
N PHE A 37 6.44 -41.27 -12.86
CA PHE A 37 7.90 -41.22 -12.66
C PHE A 37 8.62 -42.48 -13.18
N GLY A 38 7.86 -43.47 -13.69
CA GLY A 38 8.37 -44.71 -14.25
C GLY A 38 8.72 -45.76 -13.19
N LYS A 39 9.48 -46.79 -13.61
CA LYS A 39 9.88 -47.94 -12.78
C LYS A 39 11.37 -48.00 -12.45
N LEU A 40 12.10 -46.91 -12.73
CA LEU A 40 13.54 -46.87 -12.44
C LEU A 40 13.77 -46.97 -10.93
N PRO A 41 14.92 -47.51 -10.46
CA PRO A 41 15.20 -47.64 -9.03
C PRO A 41 15.09 -46.33 -8.25
N GLN A 42 15.30 -45.19 -8.92
CA GLN A 42 15.25 -43.84 -8.35
C GLN A 42 13.89 -43.14 -8.51
N SER A 43 12.91 -43.77 -9.19
CA SER A 43 11.59 -43.18 -9.47
C SER A 43 10.79 -42.86 -8.20
N GLY A 44 10.87 -43.73 -7.18
CA GLY A 44 10.24 -43.50 -5.89
C GLY A 44 10.79 -42.26 -5.19
N LEU A 45 12.12 -42.11 -5.13
CA LEU A 45 12.78 -40.94 -4.54
C LEU A 45 12.40 -39.64 -5.29
N LEU A 46 12.28 -39.69 -6.61
CA LEU A 46 11.91 -38.54 -7.42
C LEU A 46 10.46 -38.10 -7.16
N ALA A 47 9.53 -39.07 -7.06
CA ALA A 47 8.14 -38.79 -6.72
C ALA A 47 7.98 -38.21 -5.31
N ASP A 48 8.71 -38.75 -4.34
CA ASP A 48 8.68 -38.28 -2.95
C ASP A 48 9.25 -36.85 -2.85
N ARG A 49 10.36 -36.57 -3.56
CA ARG A 49 10.93 -35.21 -3.66
C ARG A 49 10.00 -34.24 -4.36
N TYR A 50 9.35 -34.65 -5.44
CA TYR A 50 8.37 -33.82 -6.13
C TYR A 50 7.22 -33.46 -5.20
N THR A 51 6.68 -34.44 -4.46
CA THR A 51 5.57 -34.22 -3.53
C THR A 51 5.97 -33.25 -2.43
N ALA A 52 7.13 -33.47 -1.80
CA ALA A 52 7.64 -32.59 -0.76
C ALA A 52 7.90 -31.17 -1.26
N HIS A 53 8.48 -31.03 -2.45
CA HIS A 53 8.71 -29.72 -3.07
C HIS A 53 7.40 -29.01 -3.39
N ARG A 54 6.43 -29.72 -3.98
CA ARG A 54 5.10 -29.18 -4.27
C ARG A 54 4.40 -28.68 -3.00
N GLU A 55 4.44 -29.46 -1.92
CA GLU A 55 3.87 -29.07 -0.63
C GLU A 55 4.56 -27.83 -0.04
N ALA A 56 5.89 -27.77 -0.11
CA ALA A 56 6.66 -26.62 0.34
C ALA A 56 6.33 -25.34 -0.45
N GLU A 57 6.24 -25.43 -1.78
CA GLU A 57 5.86 -24.31 -2.65
C GLU A 57 4.43 -23.82 -2.35
N LEU A 58 3.47 -24.73 -2.16
CA LEU A 58 2.10 -24.36 -1.81
C LEU A 58 2.02 -23.68 -0.44
N ALA A 59 2.79 -24.16 0.55
CA ALA A 59 2.87 -23.56 1.87
C ALA A 59 3.52 -22.16 1.81
N ALA A 60 4.62 -22.01 1.09
CA ALA A 60 5.30 -20.73 0.91
C ALA A 60 4.40 -19.69 0.21
N ALA A 61 3.68 -20.10 -0.84
CA ALA A 61 2.72 -19.24 -1.52
C ALA A 61 1.56 -18.82 -0.60
N ALA A 62 1.09 -19.73 0.26
CA ALA A 62 0.06 -19.41 1.25
C ALA A 62 0.55 -18.39 2.28
N GLU A 63 1.76 -18.56 2.80
CA GLU A 63 2.38 -17.64 3.76
C GLU A 63 2.59 -16.25 3.16
N LEU A 64 3.14 -16.18 1.94
CA LEU A 64 3.35 -14.90 1.26
C LEU A 64 2.03 -14.16 1.00
N SER A 65 0.98 -14.86 0.56
CA SER A 65 -0.36 -14.27 0.39
C SER A 65 -0.89 -13.69 1.71
N ALA A 66 -0.71 -14.41 2.81
CA ALA A 66 -1.13 -13.95 4.14
C ALA A 66 -0.34 -12.71 4.61
N TRP A 67 0.98 -12.67 4.36
CA TRP A 67 1.80 -11.51 4.68
C TRP A 67 1.40 -10.27 3.87
N LEU A 68 1.13 -10.44 2.57
CA LEU A 68 0.68 -9.34 1.71
C LEU A 68 -0.68 -8.79 2.16
N ALA A 69 -1.62 -9.67 2.52
CA ALA A 69 -2.92 -9.26 3.06
C ALA A 69 -2.77 -8.52 4.39
N THR A 70 -1.95 -9.03 5.30
CA THR A 70 -1.66 -8.38 6.60
C THR A 70 -1.03 -6.99 6.41
N ALA A 71 -0.11 -6.86 5.45
CA ALA A 71 0.49 -5.58 5.11
C ALA A 71 -0.54 -4.60 4.51
N ALA A 72 -1.42 -5.07 3.63
CA ALA A 72 -2.50 -4.27 3.08
C ALA A 72 -3.44 -3.74 4.17
N ASP A 73 -3.85 -4.60 5.10
CA ASP A 73 -4.71 -4.22 6.23
C ASP A 73 -4.02 -3.18 7.12
N GLY A 74 -2.74 -3.38 7.43
CA GLY A 74 -1.95 -2.42 8.22
C GLY A 74 -1.84 -1.04 7.56
N LEU A 75 -1.63 -1.01 6.24
CA LEU A 75 -1.59 0.22 5.46
C LEU A 75 -2.96 0.90 5.38
N GLY A 76 -4.03 0.12 5.18
CA GLY A 76 -5.41 0.59 5.18
C GLY A 76 -5.79 1.24 6.51
N GLY A 77 -5.56 0.55 7.62
CA GLY A 77 -5.81 1.09 8.97
C GLY A 77 -4.96 2.34 9.27
N THR A 78 -3.74 2.43 8.72
CA THR A 78 -2.92 3.63 8.83
C THR A 78 -3.48 4.79 8.01
N ALA A 79 -3.94 4.55 6.78
CA ALA A 79 -4.58 5.54 5.94
C ALA A 79 -5.86 6.10 6.59
N GLU A 80 -6.68 5.22 7.17
CA GLU A 80 -7.90 5.59 7.89
C GLU A 80 -7.59 6.53 9.06
N ARG A 81 -6.59 6.18 9.89
CA ARG A 81 -6.17 7.03 11.02
C ARG A 81 -5.72 8.41 10.57
N TYR A 82 -4.91 8.52 9.52
CA TYR A 82 -4.48 9.82 9.01
C TYR A 82 -5.66 10.63 8.45
N SER A 83 -6.54 10.00 7.67
CA SER A 83 -7.72 10.69 7.13
C SER A 83 -8.71 11.15 8.22
N GLY A 84 -8.83 10.38 9.30
CA GLY A 84 -9.63 10.75 10.47
C GLY A 84 -9.02 11.93 11.22
N ALA A 85 -7.70 11.92 11.43
CA ALA A 85 -6.99 13.03 12.07
C ALA A 85 -7.12 14.34 11.25
N ASP A 86 -6.95 14.25 9.92
CA ASP A 86 -7.11 15.40 9.02
C ASP A 86 -8.54 15.96 9.08
N ARG A 87 -9.55 15.09 9.13
CA ARG A 87 -10.97 15.49 9.25
C ARG A 87 -11.25 16.21 10.56
N VAL A 88 -10.78 15.66 11.68
CA VAL A 88 -10.95 16.28 13.01
C VAL A 88 -10.24 17.64 13.06
N ALA A 89 -9.05 17.75 12.50
CA ALA A 89 -8.33 19.03 12.42
C ALA A 89 -9.08 20.06 11.58
N ALA A 90 -9.64 19.67 10.43
CA ALA A 90 -10.43 20.54 9.57
C ALA A 90 -11.74 20.98 10.25
N GLU A 91 -12.43 20.09 10.97
CA GLU A 91 -13.65 20.39 11.71
C GLU A 91 -13.38 21.38 12.86
N LEU A 92 -12.31 21.16 13.63
CA LEU A 92 -11.85 22.09 14.66
C LEU A 92 -11.52 23.47 14.07
N ALA A 93 -10.78 23.51 12.95
CA ALA A 93 -10.45 24.76 12.28
C ALA A 93 -11.71 25.52 11.81
N GLY A 94 -12.67 24.83 11.18
CA GLY A 94 -13.93 25.44 10.76
C GLY A 94 -14.81 25.89 11.93
N THR A 95 -14.80 25.16 13.04
CA THR A 95 -15.52 25.54 14.27
C THR A 95 -14.90 26.80 14.90
N VAL A 96 -13.57 26.89 14.92
CA VAL A 96 -12.83 28.08 15.37
C VAL A 96 -13.15 29.26 14.45
N GLU A 97 -13.11 29.08 13.12
CA GLU A 97 -13.44 30.11 12.14
C GLU A 97 -14.87 30.65 12.31
N THR A 98 -15.84 29.75 12.50
CA THR A 98 -17.25 30.09 12.71
C THR A 98 -17.49 30.74 14.08
N GLY A 99 -16.83 30.26 15.13
CA GLY A 99 -16.97 30.76 16.50
C GLY A 99 -16.28 32.10 16.76
N LEU A 100 -15.21 32.41 16.03
CA LEU A 100 -14.55 33.71 16.06
C LEU A 100 -15.21 34.74 15.13
N GLY A 101 -16.13 34.32 14.24
CA GLY A 101 -16.76 35.21 13.26
C GLY A 101 -15.78 35.82 12.26
N ILE A 102 -14.56 35.27 12.18
CA ILE A 102 -13.52 35.75 11.28
C ILE A 102 -13.69 34.98 9.97
N GLY A 103 -14.55 35.50 9.09
CA GLY A 103 -14.40 35.24 7.67
C GLY A 103 -13.06 35.84 7.25
N THR A 104 -11.99 35.05 7.24
CA THR A 104 -10.70 35.47 6.68
C THR A 104 -10.82 35.56 5.16
N GLY A 105 -11.47 36.62 4.70
CA GLY A 105 -10.94 37.38 3.58
C GLY A 105 -9.54 37.81 4.00
N LEU A 106 -8.56 36.95 3.76
CA LEU A 106 -7.15 37.24 3.91
C LEU A 106 -6.84 38.31 2.85
N ILE A 107 -7.22 39.56 3.12
CA ILE A 107 -6.69 40.71 2.42
C ILE A 107 -5.22 40.71 2.83
N TYR A 108 -4.40 40.07 1.99
CA TYR A 108 -3.00 40.40 1.84
C TYR A 108 -2.97 41.92 1.60
N ARG A 109 -2.92 42.72 2.66
CA ARG A 109 -2.36 44.05 2.58
C ARG A 109 -0.88 43.80 2.37
N THR A 110 -0.50 43.57 1.11
CA THR A 110 0.82 43.95 0.64
C THR A 110 0.95 45.41 0.98
N ASN A 111 1.59 45.69 2.11
CA ASN A 111 2.17 47.00 2.36
C ASN A 111 3.06 47.27 1.13
N PRO A 112 2.81 48.31 0.33
CA PRO A 112 3.77 48.66 -0.71
C PRO A 112 5.08 48.94 0.01
N ILE A 113 6.08 48.11 -0.28
CA ILE A 113 7.47 48.38 0.08
C ILE A 113 7.76 49.75 -0.54
N PRO A 114 8.20 50.78 0.22
CA PRO A 114 8.63 52.00 -0.41
C PRO A 114 9.78 51.65 -1.35
N GLU A 115 9.60 51.97 -2.64
CA GLU A 115 10.68 51.91 -3.61
C GLU A 115 11.83 52.75 -3.05
N SER A 116 12.92 52.09 -2.70
CA SER A 116 14.18 52.75 -2.41
C SER A 116 14.60 53.43 -3.71
N GLU A 117 14.61 54.76 -3.69
CA GLU A 117 15.26 55.62 -4.68
C GLU A 117 16.67 55.06 -4.92
N GLU A 118 16.88 54.41 -6.07
CA GLU A 118 18.21 54.13 -6.57
C GLU A 118 18.78 55.46 -7.07
N ASP A 119 19.72 56.00 -6.29
CA ASP A 119 20.63 57.06 -6.70
C ASP A 119 21.27 56.69 -8.05
N GLU A 120 20.95 57.44 -9.11
CA GLU A 120 21.74 57.49 -10.32
C GLU A 120 23.12 58.10 -9.98
N PRO A 121 24.25 57.43 -10.28
CA PRO A 121 25.50 58.14 -10.39
C PRO A 121 25.58 58.82 -11.75
N ASP A 122 25.56 60.15 -11.71
CA ASP A 122 25.95 61.03 -12.81
C ASP A 122 27.37 60.72 -13.31
N GLU A 123 27.48 60.73 -14.65
CA GLU A 123 28.67 60.92 -15.52
C GLU A 123 29.75 59.81 -15.64
#